data_AF-A0A2E1DTT0-F1
#
_entry.id   AF-A0A2E1DTT0-F1
#
_cell.length_a   1.000
_cell.length_b   1.000
_cell.length_c   1.000
_cell.angle_alpha   90.00
_cell.angle_beta   90.00
_cell.angle_gamma   90.00
#
_symmetry.space_group_name_H-M   'P 1'
#
loop_
_entity.id
_entity.type
_entity.pdbx_description
1 polymer ?
#
loop_
_entity_poly.entity_id
_entity_poly.type
_entity_poly.pdbx_seq_one_letter_code
_entity_poly.pdbx_strand_id
1 'polypeptide(L)'
;MSEAPELRRIGLRGTPRDLGRALGEEGRAAVRDVLLGAPCWQAVTAPAHRAAVARMERGLRARFPAILEEVEGLAEGLALPFADVLAWNCRGDLMSNAPDGCTTVLLPGPAPVIAHNEDGLPGFRGHAFLADVTPDGAPAFTAFCYPGSIPGHTFAVTGAGLVQAVNNIRLRGVQARVPRMALGRAALGCASLDGVAAHFTADNDSGGFHMAFAQAGDARILSVEYGGGAGSIREITEPQVHANHALHLALGPEGQSVTRSSADRQARGTARLAEGVRDPLAILRDGKGPGLPVFRTAPDDPDDENTLATALFRVRGGGVDWEVRAQGCLAVAYGGRVEAT
;
A
#
# COMPACT_ATOMS: atom_id res chain seq x y z
N MET A 1 -13.55 -26.78 -15.65
CA MET A 1 -13.85 -25.72 -14.68
C MET A 1 -13.09 -24.50 -15.15
N SER A 2 -13.75 -23.40 -15.52
CA SER A 2 -12.99 -22.19 -15.87
C SER A 2 -12.27 -21.72 -14.60
N GLU A 3 -10.95 -21.73 -14.62
CA GLU A 3 -10.14 -21.17 -13.54
C GLU A 3 -10.59 -19.72 -13.32
N ALA A 4 -11.11 -19.41 -12.14
CA ALA A 4 -11.40 -18.04 -11.78
C ALA A 4 -10.10 -17.23 -11.87
N PRO A 5 -10.13 -16.00 -12.41
CA PRO A 5 -8.91 -15.20 -12.52
C PRO A 5 -8.32 -14.96 -11.13
N GLU A 6 -7.00 -15.18 -10.98
CA GLU A 6 -6.27 -15.01 -9.71
C GLU A 6 -6.31 -13.59 -9.15
N LEU A 7 -6.67 -12.61 -9.99
CA LEU A 7 -6.89 -11.22 -9.65
C LEU A 7 -8.13 -10.74 -10.42
N ARG A 8 -9.13 -10.21 -9.72
CA ARG A 8 -10.32 -9.60 -10.34
C ARG A 8 -10.11 -8.11 -10.55
N ARG A 9 -10.85 -7.52 -11.50
CA ARG A 9 -10.94 -6.06 -11.71
C ARG A 9 -12.40 -5.60 -11.64
N ILE A 10 -12.68 -4.59 -10.83
CA ILE A 10 -14.03 -4.06 -10.58
C ILE A 10 -14.06 -2.55 -10.83
N GLY A 11 -15.24 -2.01 -11.12
CA GLY A 11 -15.47 -0.57 -11.27
C GLY A 11 -16.38 -0.04 -10.16
N LEU A 12 -15.96 1.03 -9.50
CA LEU A 12 -16.65 1.66 -8.37
C LEU A 12 -16.88 3.14 -8.64
N ARG A 13 -18.03 3.67 -8.20
CA ARG A 13 -18.43 5.06 -8.42
C ARG A 13 -19.29 5.58 -7.28
N GLY A 14 -19.15 6.87 -6.95
CA GLY A 14 -20.11 7.60 -6.15
C GLY A 14 -19.48 8.39 -5.01
N THR A 15 -20.31 8.65 -3.99
CA THR A 15 -19.88 9.34 -2.76
C THR A 15 -18.90 8.46 -1.96
N PRO A 16 -18.13 9.02 -1.01
CA PRO A 16 -17.22 8.23 -0.19
C PRO A 16 -17.91 7.05 0.49
N ARG A 17 -19.11 7.25 1.05
CA ARG A 17 -19.89 6.18 1.69
C ARG A 17 -20.33 5.09 0.69
N ASP A 18 -20.70 5.46 -0.54
CA ASP A 18 -21.06 4.49 -1.58
C ASP A 18 -19.86 3.65 -2.03
N LEU A 19 -18.71 4.29 -2.21
CA LEU A 19 -17.44 3.60 -2.52
C LEU A 19 -17.07 2.63 -1.42
N GLY A 20 -17.14 3.08 -0.16
CA GLY A 20 -16.95 2.23 1.01
C GLY A 20 -17.86 1.02 0.99
N ARG A 21 -19.17 1.22 0.82
CA ARG A 21 -20.16 0.14 0.82
C ARG A 21 -19.86 -0.89 -0.26
N ALA A 22 -19.57 -0.45 -1.48
CA ALA A 22 -19.24 -1.35 -2.58
C ALA A 22 -17.94 -2.13 -2.33
N LEU A 23 -16.89 -1.49 -1.79
CA LEU A 23 -15.66 -2.18 -1.37
C LEU A 23 -15.96 -3.26 -0.31
N GLY A 24 -16.82 -2.94 0.65
CA GLY A 24 -17.21 -3.88 1.71
C GLY A 24 -18.01 -5.06 1.17
N GLU A 25 -18.95 -4.82 0.25
CA GLU A 25 -19.73 -5.89 -0.39
C GLU A 25 -18.84 -6.84 -1.18
N GLU A 26 -17.88 -6.31 -1.94
CA GLU A 26 -16.90 -7.09 -2.71
C GLU A 26 -15.96 -7.91 -1.82
N GLY A 27 -15.56 -7.34 -0.67
CA GLY A 27 -14.67 -8.00 0.28
C GLY A 27 -15.38 -8.94 1.27
N ARG A 28 -16.71 -8.87 1.41
CA ARG A 28 -17.47 -9.48 2.52
C ARG A 28 -17.19 -10.97 2.70
N ALA A 29 -17.25 -11.73 1.61
CA ALA A 29 -17.05 -13.19 1.67
C ALA A 29 -15.63 -13.54 2.14
N ALA A 30 -14.61 -12.89 1.55
CA ALA A 30 -13.21 -13.12 1.93
C ALA A 30 -12.92 -12.68 3.37
N VAL A 31 -13.49 -11.56 3.81
CA VAL A 31 -13.35 -11.12 5.21
C VAL A 31 -13.95 -12.15 6.16
N ARG A 32 -15.16 -12.63 5.89
CA ARG A 32 -15.83 -13.65 6.70
C ARG A 32 -15.03 -14.97 6.75
N ASP A 33 -14.61 -15.45 5.58
CA ASP A 33 -14.06 -16.80 5.43
C ASP A 33 -12.58 -16.88 5.79
N VAL A 34 -11.85 -15.77 5.67
CA VAL A 34 -10.39 -15.72 5.87
C VAL A 34 -10.03 -14.82 7.05
N LEU A 35 -10.45 -13.55 7.01
CA LEU A 35 -9.92 -12.53 7.91
C LEU A 35 -10.42 -12.69 9.35
N LEU A 36 -11.73 -12.91 9.56
CA LEU A 36 -12.30 -12.97 10.92
C LEU A 36 -11.71 -14.08 11.79
N GLY A 37 -11.27 -15.18 11.16
CA GLY A 37 -10.60 -16.29 11.81
C GLY A 37 -9.10 -16.08 12.03
N ALA A 38 -8.49 -15.07 11.40
CA ALA A 38 -7.05 -14.85 11.46
C ALA A 38 -6.63 -14.25 12.81
N PRO A 39 -5.48 -14.69 13.39
CA PRO A 39 -4.97 -14.13 14.64
C PRO A 39 -4.78 -12.60 14.61
N CYS A 40 -4.41 -12.04 13.45
CA CYS A 40 -4.23 -10.60 13.27
C CYS A 40 -5.53 -9.80 13.44
N TRP A 41 -6.68 -10.34 13.03
CA TRP A 41 -7.99 -9.70 13.24
C TRP A 41 -8.35 -9.66 14.73
N GLN A 42 -8.17 -10.77 15.43
CA GLN A 42 -8.45 -10.86 16.87
C GLN A 42 -7.53 -9.93 17.67
N ALA A 43 -6.26 -9.83 17.28
CA ALA A 43 -5.30 -8.94 17.91
C ALA A 43 -5.67 -7.47 17.70
N VAL A 44 -5.98 -7.04 16.47
CA VAL A 44 -6.23 -5.62 16.17
C VAL A 44 -7.55 -5.11 16.73
N THR A 45 -8.56 -5.97 16.85
CA THR A 45 -9.89 -5.62 17.40
C THR A 45 -9.97 -5.79 18.92
N ALA A 46 -8.86 -6.16 19.57
CA ALA A 46 -8.81 -6.36 21.01
C ALA A 46 -9.21 -5.08 21.79
N PRO A 47 -9.91 -5.21 22.94
CA PRO A 47 -10.35 -4.06 23.73
C PRO A 47 -9.24 -3.07 24.14
N ALA A 48 -7.99 -3.54 24.25
CA ALA A 48 -6.82 -2.73 24.55
C ALA A 48 -6.59 -1.59 23.54
N HIS A 49 -7.06 -1.73 22.30
CA HIS A 49 -6.88 -0.73 21.24
C HIS A 49 -8.00 0.32 21.16
N ARG A 50 -9.12 0.15 21.87
CA ARG A 50 -10.30 1.02 21.76
C ARG A 50 -10.00 2.51 21.96
N ALA A 51 -9.16 2.85 22.94
CA ALA A 51 -8.79 4.24 23.20
C ALA A 51 -7.96 4.86 22.06
N ALA A 52 -7.09 4.07 21.44
CA ALA A 52 -6.29 4.51 20.29
C ALA A 52 -7.16 4.65 19.04
N VAL A 53 -8.05 3.69 18.77
CA VAL A 53 -9.02 3.74 17.67
C VAL A 53 -9.92 4.98 17.79
N ALA A 54 -10.50 5.23 18.97
CA ALA A 54 -11.34 6.42 19.19
C ALA A 54 -10.57 7.74 19.01
N ARG A 55 -9.26 7.77 19.31
CA ARG A 55 -8.41 8.95 19.06
C ARG A 55 -8.22 9.17 17.56
N MET A 56 -7.92 8.11 16.81
CA MET A 56 -7.75 8.19 15.36
C MET A 56 -9.05 8.52 14.63
N GLU A 57 -10.19 8.01 15.10
CA GLU A 57 -11.51 8.40 14.61
C GLU A 57 -11.75 9.91 14.72
N ARG A 58 -11.40 10.51 15.87
CA ARG A 58 -11.51 11.98 16.04
C ARG A 58 -10.60 12.74 15.10
N GLY A 59 -9.39 12.24 14.85
CA GLY A 59 -8.47 12.83 13.88
C GLY A 59 -9.02 12.74 12.45
N LEU A 60 -9.54 11.59 12.05
CA LEU A 60 -10.23 11.42 10.77
C LEU A 60 -11.41 12.38 10.62
N ARG A 61 -12.29 12.47 11.63
CA ARG A 61 -13.43 13.39 11.60
C ARG A 61 -13.01 14.85 11.40
N ALA A 62 -11.92 15.26 12.05
CA ALA A 62 -11.44 16.64 11.97
C ALA A 62 -10.73 16.96 10.66
N ARG A 63 -10.03 15.98 10.05
CA ARG A 63 -9.06 16.23 8.98
C ARG A 63 -9.41 15.57 7.65
N PHE A 64 -10.04 14.40 7.70
CA PHE A 64 -10.37 13.57 6.54
C PHE A 64 -11.80 13.01 6.62
N PRO A 65 -12.84 13.87 6.71
CA PRO A 65 -14.22 13.42 6.91
C PRO A 65 -14.73 12.51 5.78
N ALA A 66 -14.33 12.77 4.53
CA ALA A 66 -14.68 11.90 3.40
C ALA A 66 -14.10 10.48 3.55
N ILE A 67 -12.87 10.33 4.07
CA ILE A 67 -12.26 9.03 4.30
C ILE A 67 -12.96 8.31 5.47
N LEU A 68 -13.38 9.06 6.50
CA LEU A 68 -14.19 8.49 7.58
C LEU A 68 -15.51 7.91 7.03
N GLU A 69 -16.21 8.65 6.18
CA GLU A 69 -17.44 8.17 5.51
C GLU A 69 -17.19 6.93 4.63
N GLU A 70 -16.03 6.86 3.95
CA GLU A 70 -15.62 5.68 3.18
C GLU A 70 -15.42 4.46 4.09
N VAL A 71 -14.84 4.63 5.28
CA VAL A 71 -14.70 3.54 6.28
C VAL A 71 -16.06 3.15 6.90
N GLU A 72 -16.96 4.11 7.12
CA GLU A 72 -18.34 3.83 7.55
C GLU A 72 -19.08 3.00 6.51
N GLY A 73 -19.02 3.40 5.24
CA GLY A 73 -19.57 2.63 4.13
C GLY A 73 -18.96 1.24 4.04
N LEU A 74 -17.63 1.12 4.20
CA LEU A 74 -16.93 -0.16 4.23
C LEU A 74 -17.48 -1.08 5.31
N ALA A 75 -17.75 -0.55 6.52
CA ALA A 75 -18.34 -1.34 7.59
C ALA A 75 -19.76 -1.83 7.27
N GLU A 76 -20.59 -0.98 6.65
CA GLU A 76 -21.91 -1.38 6.15
C GLU A 76 -21.82 -2.50 5.12
N GLY A 77 -20.93 -2.32 4.13
CA GLY A 77 -20.72 -3.29 3.06
C GLY A 77 -20.18 -4.62 3.58
N LEU A 78 -19.34 -4.62 4.61
CA LEU A 78 -18.87 -5.83 5.26
C LEU A 78 -19.91 -6.47 6.19
N ALA A 79 -20.95 -5.73 6.57
CA ALA A 79 -21.89 -6.09 7.64
C ALA A 79 -21.17 -6.39 8.98
N LEU A 80 -20.21 -5.53 9.35
CA LEU A 80 -19.41 -5.65 10.58
C LEU A 80 -19.53 -4.39 11.45
N PRO A 81 -19.23 -4.48 12.77
CA PRO A 81 -19.18 -3.30 13.62
C PRO A 81 -18.16 -2.27 13.12
N PHE A 82 -18.57 -1.01 13.02
CA PHE A 82 -17.72 0.08 12.55
C PHE A 82 -16.39 0.17 13.32
N ALA A 83 -16.41 0.01 14.64
CA ALA A 83 -15.22 0.08 15.48
C ALA A 83 -14.17 -0.98 15.10
N ASP A 84 -14.60 -2.18 14.73
CA ASP A 84 -13.71 -3.29 14.36
C ASP A 84 -13.11 -3.06 12.97
N VAL A 85 -13.93 -2.57 12.03
CA VAL A 85 -13.48 -2.21 10.68
C VAL A 85 -12.52 -1.02 10.70
N LEU A 86 -12.81 -0.02 11.55
CA LEU A 86 -11.89 1.08 11.76
C LEU A 86 -10.59 0.60 12.40
N ALA A 87 -10.64 -0.29 13.41
CA ALA A 87 -9.44 -0.87 14.01
C ALA A 87 -8.59 -1.61 12.96
N TRP A 88 -9.21 -2.39 12.08
CA TRP A 88 -8.52 -3.04 10.97
C TRP A 88 -7.85 -2.06 9.99
N ASN A 89 -8.52 -0.94 9.68
CA ASN A 89 -7.95 0.14 8.86
C ASN A 89 -6.96 1.04 9.63
N CYS A 90 -6.74 0.75 10.92
CA CYS A 90 -5.70 1.33 11.77
C CYS A 90 -4.61 0.30 12.15
N ARG A 91 -4.62 -0.91 11.59
CA ARG A 91 -3.80 -2.04 12.09
C ARG A 91 -2.31 -1.72 12.20
N GLY A 92 -1.81 -0.93 11.26
CA GLY A 92 -0.41 -0.50 11.21
C GLY A 92 -0.03 0.62 12.17
N ASP A 93 -1.03 1.25 12.78
CA ASP A 93 -0.90 2.26 13.82
C ASP A 93 -1.05 1.62 15.22
N LEU A 94 -1.70 0.44 15.29
CA LEU A 94 -2.04 -0.27 16.53
C LEU A 94 -1.05 -1.39 16.86
N MET A 95 -0.54 -2.08 15.84
CA MET A 95 0.29 -3.28 16.00
C MET A 95 1.57 -3.16 15.17
N SER A 96 2.67 -3.71 15.70
CA SER A 96 3.98 -3.71 15.03
C SER A 96 4.19 -4.90 14.10
N ASN A 97 3.28 -5.88 14.09
CA ASN A 97 3.42 -7.16 13.38
C ASN A 97 2.26 -7.47 12.43
N ALA A 98 1.60 -6.44 11.87
CA ALA A 98 0.63 -6.68 10.80
C ALA A 98 1.32 -7.36 9.58
N PRO A 99 0.69 -8.38 8.97
CA PRO A 99 1.22 -9.09 7.81
C PRO A 99 0.94 -8.27 6.54
N ASP A 100 1.93 -7.48 6.11
CA ASP A 100 1.83 -6.52 5.00
C ASP A 100 3.24 -6.35 4.36
N GLY A 101 3.93 -7.45 4.00
CA GLY A 101 5.26 -7.41 3.40
C GLY A 101 5.25 -6.72 2.03
N CYS A 102 6.27 -5.92 1.71
CA CYS A 102 6.33 -5.26 0.40
C CYS A 102 7.78 -5.02 -0.04
N THR A 103 8.02 -5.04 -1.36
CA THR A 103 9.31 -4.59 -1.92
C THR A 103 9.08 -3.68 -3.12
N THR A 104 9.67 -2.49 -3.13
CA THR A 104 9.57 -1.51 -4.22
C THR A 104 10.94 -1.28 -4.85
N VAL A 105 11.00 -1.27 -6.19
CA VAL A 105 12.17 -0.88 -6.98
C VAL A 105 11.91 0.47 -7.62
N LEU A 106 12.83 1.41 -7.42
CA LEU A 106 12.78 2.77 -7.94
C LEU A 106 13.92 2.97 -8.92
N LEU A 107 13.59 3.23 -10.19
CA LEU A 107 14.58 3.49 -11.23
C LEU A 107 14.35 4.90 -11.80
N PRO A 108 15.15 5.89 -11.39
CA PRO A 108 15.06 7.23 -11.95
C PRO A 108 15.69 7.30 -13.34
N GLY A 109 15.42 8.39 -14.04
CA GLY A 109 15.88 8.64 -15.41
C GLY A 109 14.85 9.38 -16.24
N PRO A 110 15.05 9.53 -17.55
CA PRO A 110 14.13 10.25 -18.44
C PRO A 110 12.75 9.57 -18.58
N ALA A 111 12.64 8.30 -18.19
CA ALA A 111 11.39 7.57 -18.09
C ALA A 111 11.34 6.85 -16.74
N PRO A 112 10.95 7.55 -15.66
CA PRO A 112 10.92 7.01 -14.31
C PRO A 112 10.13 5.69 -14.23
N VAL A 113 10.65 4.73 -13.45
CA VAL A 113 9.98 3.45 -13.21
C VAL A 113 9.81 3.22 -11.72
N ILE A 114 8.59 2.87 -11.34
CA ILE A 114 8.25 2.34 -10.02
C ILE A 114 7.72 0.92 -10.25
N ALA A 115 8.31 -0.07 -9.59
CA ALA A 115 7.80 -1.43 -9.60
C ALA A 115 7.65 -1.93 -8.16
N HIS A 116 6.64 -2.75 -7.90
CA HIS A 116 6.23 -3.08 -6.55
C HIS A 116 5.73 -4.52 -6.43
N ASN A 117 6.24 -5.27 -5.46
CA ASN A 117 5.60 -6.48 -4.95
C ASN A 117 4.79 -6.15 -3.71
N GLU A 118 3.53 -6.56 -3.73
CA GLU A 118 2.62 -6.52 -2.61
C GLU A 118 2.51 -7.93 -2.02
N ASP A 119 3.00 -8.13 -0.80
CA ASP A 119 2.90 -9.38 -0.05
C ASP A 119 1.85 -9.23 1.06
N GLY A 120 0.97 -10.22 1.19
CA GLY A 120 -0.08 -10.22 2.20
C GLY A 120 -0.44 -11.63 2.65
N LEU A 121 -1.53 -11.73 3.43
CA LEU A 121 -2.03 -13.02 3.91
C LEU A 121 -2.25 -14.00 2.73
N PRO A 122 -1.66 -15.22 2.76
CA PRO A 122 -1.84 -16.21 1.71
C PRO A 122 -3.31 -16.56 1.45
N GLY A 123 -4.14 -16.53 2.50
CA GLY A 123 -5.58 -16.75 2.39
C GLY A 123 -6.33 -15.72 1.54
N PHE A 124 -5.73 -14.57 1.23
CA PHE A 124 -6.30 -13.57 0.32
C PHE A 124 -5.95 -13.78 -1.15
N ARG A 125 -5.18 -14.82 -1.50
CA ARG A 125 -4.98 -15.20 -2.90
C ARG A 125 -6.33 -15.44 -3.58
N GLY A 126 -6.53 -14.82 -4.75
CA GLY A 126 -7.81 -14.88 -5.49
C GLY A 126 -8.93 -14.02 -4.91
N HIS A 127 -8.72 -13.39 -3.75
CA HIS A 127 -9.70 -12.53 -3.10
C HIS A 127 -9.37 -11.04 -3.21
N ALA A 128 -8.09 -10.67 -3.32
CA ALA A 128 -7.69 -9.32 -3.67
C ALA A 128 -8.12 -8.95 -5.09
N PHE A 129 -8.27 -7.65 -5.36
CA PHE A 129 -8.79 -7.15 -6.63
C PHE A 129 -8.20 -5.79 -6.98
N LEU A 130 -8.21 -5.45 -8.27
CA LEU A 130 -8.03 -4.08 -8.75
C LEU A 130 -9.38 -3.37 -8.76
N ALA A 131 -9.44 -2.17 -8.21
CA ALA A 131 -10.61 -1.30 -8.27
C ALA A 131 -10.32 -0.07 -9.12
N ASP A 132 -11.11 0.13 -10.17
CA ASP A 132 -11.22 1.41 -10.89
C ASP A 132 -12.25 2.28 -10.17
N VAL A 133 -11.80 3.27 -9.42
CA VAL A 133 -12.62 4.11 -8.55
C VAL A 133 -12.84 5.46 -9.22
N THR A 134 -14.11 5.86 -9.37
CA THR A 134 -14.52 7.20 -9.79
C THR A 134 -15.28 7.90 -8.66
N PRO A 135 -14.56 8.58 -7.74
CA PRO A 135 -15.19 9.34 -6.66
C PRO A 135 -15.87 10.62 -7.16
N ASP A 136 -16.91 11.04 -6.47
CA ASP A 136 -17.54 12.35 -6.71
C ASP A 136 -16.59 13.48 -6.25
N GLY A 137 -16.28 14.42 -7.15
CA GLY A 137 -15.49 15.61 -6.82
C GLY A 137 -13.99 15.38 -6.57
N ALA A 138 -13.46 14.19 -6.87
CA ALA A 138 -12.04 13.87 -6.77
C ALA A 138 -11.54 13.10 -8.00
N PRO A 139 -10.21 13.04 -8.24
CA PRO A 139 -9.66 12.30 -9.37
C PRO A 139 -10.01 10.81 -9.32
N ALA A 140 -10.31 10.22 -10.48
CA ALA A 140 -10.41 8.77 -10.60
C ALA A 140 -9.06 8.10 -10.36
N PHE A 141 -9.05 6.84 -9.94
CA PHE A 141 -7.82 6.06 -9.77
C PHE A 141 -8.07 4.56 -9.92
N THR A 142 -7.02 3.83 -10.30
CA THR A 142 -6.98 2.37 -10.24
C THR A 142 -6.05 1.95 -9.12
N ALA A 143 -6.53 1.13 -8.18
CA ALA A 143 -5.73 0.67 -7.03
C ALA A 143 -5.88 -0.83 -6.80
N PHE A 144 -4.85 -1.46 -6.23
CA PHE A 144 -4.96 -2.81 -5.67
C PHE A 144 -5.59 -2.74 -4.27
N CYS A 145 -6.61 -3.56 -4.04
CA CYS A 145 -7.40 -3.51 -2.82
C CYS A 145 -7.41 -4.88 -2.13
N TYR A 146 -7.20 -4.83 -0.82
CA TYR A 146 -7.43 -5.97 0.06
C TYR A 146 -8.89 -6.01 0.50
N PRO A 147 -9.51 -7.20 0.58
CA PRO A 147 -10.79 -7.34 1.27
C PRO A 147 -10.74 -6.72 2.67
N GLY A 148 -11.73 -5.88 2.96
CA GLY A 148 -11.88 -5.25 4.27
C GLY A 148 -11.07 -3.97 4.49
N SER A 149 -10.34 -3.47 3.50
CA SER A 149 -9.55 -2.24 3.62
C SER A 149 -9.94 -1.19 2.58
N ILE A 150 -9.85 0.09 2.93
CA ILE A 150 -9.91 1.19 1.96
C ILE A 150 -8.64 1.21 1.07
N PRO A 151 -8.70 1.72 -0.18
CA PRO A 151 -7.52 1.83 -1.04
C PRO A 151 -6.49 2.85 -0.53
N GLY A 152 -5.28 2.82 -1.13
CA GLY A 152 -4.24 3.81 -0.85
C GLY A 152 -3.12 3.36 0.09
N HIS A 153 -3.04 2.06 0.39
CA HIS A 153 -1.97 1.50 1.24
C HIS A 153 -1.18 0.37 0.57
N THR A 154 -1.27 0.26 -0.76
CA THR A 154 -0.67 -0.78 -1.60
C THR A 154 0.02 -0.11 -2.80
N PHE A 155 -0.55 -0.20 -4.01
CA PHE A 155 -0.16 0.56 -5.19
C PHE A 155 -1.38 1.07 -5.95
N ALA A 156 -1.20 2.19 -6.65
CA ALA A 156 -2.24 2.82 -7.45
C ALA A 156 -1.67 3.70 -8.57
N VAL A 157 -2.51 3.99 -9.56
CA VAL A 157 -2.32 5.04 -10.55
C VAL A 157 -3.59 5.88 -10.64
N THR A 158 -3.47 7.21 -10.55
CA THR A 158 -4.59 8.14 -10.63
C THR A 158 -4.81 8.61 -12.07
N GLY A 159 -6.00 9.09 -12.40
CA GLY A 159 -6.34 9.71 -13.68
C GLY A 159 -5.56 11.01 -13.95
N ALA A 160 -4.96 11.62 -12.92
CA ALA A 160 -4.01 12.73 -13.06
C ALA A 160 -2.58 12.25 -13.41
N GLY A 161 -2.38 10.95 -13.60
CA GLY A 161 -1.09 10.35 -13.90
C GLY A 161 -0.14 10.24 -12.69
N LEU A 162 -0.66 10.33 -11.46
CA LEU A 162 0.13 10.10 -10.25
C LEU A 162 0.21 8.60 -9.97
N VAL A 163 1.43 8.09 -9.77
CA VAL A 163 1.72 6.73 -9.32
C VAL A 163 1.99 6.75 -7.83
N GLN A 164 1.49 5.73 -7.13
CA GLN A 164 1.77 5.48 -5.73
C GLN A 164 2.16 4.01 -5.54
N ALA A 165 3.21 3.75 -4.75
CA ALA A 165 3.54 2.42 -4.22
C ALA A 165 3.94 2.56 -2.74
N VAL A 166 3.52 1.63 -1.90
CA VAL A 166 3.56 1.77 -0.44
C VAL A 166 4.28 0.59 0.20
N ASN A 167 5.19 0.87 1.13
CA ASN A 167 5.80 -0.16 1.96
C ASN A 167 5.54 0.12 3.44
N ASN A 168 5.15 -0.92 4.19
CA ASN A 168 4.95 -0.75 5.62
C ASN A 168 6.26 -0.39 6.37
N ILE A 169 6.22 0.54 7.34
CA ILE A 169 7.31 0.78 8.30
C ILE A 169 6.79 0.51 9.71
N ARG A 170 7.54 -0.28 10.48
CA ARG A 170 7.15 -0.72 11.84
C ARG A 170 7.78 0.18 12.89
N LEU A 171 7.18 1.35 13.11
CA LEU A 171 7.63 2.29 14.14
C LEU A 171 7.29 1.79 15.55
N ARG A 172 8.09 2.23 16.54
CA ARG A 172 7.85 1.95 17.97
C ARG A 172 7.41 3.20 18.70
N GLY A 173 6.57 3.04 19.73
CA GLY A 173 6.18 4.13 20.63
C GLY A 173 5.28 5.21 20.01
N VAL A 174 4.67 4.93 18.86
CA VAL A 174 3.82 5.90 18.15
C VAL A 174 2.47 6.06 18.84
N GLN A 175 2.02 7.32 18.98
CA GLN A 175 0.68 7.66 19.45
C GLN A 175 -0.13 8.34 18.35
N ALA A 176 -0.44 7.59 17.28
CA ALA A 176 -1.11 8.11 16.09
C ALA A 176 -2.37 8.92 16.40
N ARG A 177 -2.50 10.07 15.73
CA ARG A 177 -3.72 10.90 15.69
C ARG A 177 -4.59 10.63 14.48
N VAL A 178 -4.00 10.20 13.38
CA VAL A 178 -4.71 9.77 12.16
C VAL A 178 -4.12 8.43 11.69
N PRO A 179 -4.91 7.54 11.08
CA PRO A 179 -4.40 6.28 10.56
C PRO A 179 -3.46 6.51 9.37
N ARG A 180 -2.32 5.80 9.32
CA ARG A 180 -1.37 5.90 8.20
C ARG A 180 -2.01 5.56 6.84
N MET A 181 -2.98 4.64 6.83
CA MET A 181 -3.73 4.25 5.63
C MET A 181 -4.61 5.38 5.10
N ALA A 182 -5.16 6.22 5.98
CA ALA A 182 -5.94 7.38 5.55
C ALA A 182 -5.07 8.44 4.86
N LEU A 183 -3.82 8.63 5.32
CA LEU A 183 -2.87 9.51 4.66
C LEU A 183 -2.51 9.03 3.26
N GLY A 184 -2.33 7.71 3.09
CA GLY A 184 -2.13 7.10 1.78
C GLY A 184 -3.35 7.21 0.86
N ARG A 185 -4.56 7.03 1.39
CA ARG A 185 -5.81 7.22 0.64
C ARG A 185 -6.00 8.68 0.19
N ALA A 186 -5.65 9.64 1.05
CA ALA A 186 -5.72 11.07 0.75
C ALA A 186 -4.72 11.49 -0.34
N ALA A 187 -3.52 10.88 -0.36
CA ALA A 187 -2.49 11.18 -1.36
C ALA A 187 -2.95 10.89 -2.81
N LEU A 188 -3.88 9.94 -3.00
CA LEU A 188 -4.49 9.68 -4.31
C LEU A 188 -5.31 10.87 -4.86
N GLY A 189 -5.68 11.83 -4.01
CA GLY A 189 -6.34 13.07 -4.40
C GLY A 189 -5.38 14.21 -4.76
N CYS A 190 -4.06 14.04 -4.59
CA CYS A 190 -3.08 15.06 -4.93
C CYS A 190 -2.94 15.20 -6.45
N ALA A 191 -2.81 16.44 -6.93
CA ALA A 191 -2.66 16.76 -8.35
C ALA A 191 -1.20 16.90 -8.81
N SER A 192 -0.25 16.93 -7.88
CA SER A 192 1.18 17.09 -8.16
C SER A 192 2.05 16.42 -7.10
N LEU A 193 3.30 16.10 -7.46
CA LEU A 193 4.31 15.62 -6.53
C LEU A 193 4.60 16.65 -5.42
N ASP A 194 4.54 17.95 -5.72
CA ASP A 194 4.69 19.00 -4.70
C ASP A 194 3.49 19.03 -3.74
N GLY A 195 2.28 18.77 -4.25
CA GLY A 195 1.07 18.60 -3.42
C GLY A 195 1.16 17.38 -2.51
N VAL A 196 1.72 16.27 -3.00
CA VAL A 196 2.04 15.09 -2.19
C VAL A 196 3.05 15.45 -1.08
N ALA A 197 4.13 16.15 -1.41
CA ALA A 197 5.12 16.57 -0.44
C ALA A 197 4.54 17.48 0.65
N ALA A 198 3.68 18.43 0.26
CA ALA A 198 2.97 19.30 1.19
C ALA A 198 2.03 18.52 2.11
N HIS A 199 1.29 17.53 1.58
CA HIS A 199 0.40 16.66 2.35
C HIS A 199 1.14 15.90 3.46
N PHE A 200 2.25 15.23 3.14
CA PHE A 200 3.02 14.47 4.14
C PHE A 200 3.86 15.34 5.09
N THR A 201 4.08 16.61 4.73
CA THR A 201 4.67 17.60 5.65
C THR A 201 3.64 18.09 6.67
N ALA A 202 2.38 18.24 6.25
CA ALA A 202 1.31 18.74 7.10
C ALA A 202 0.75 17.68 8.06
N ASP A 203 0.62 16.43 7.61
CA ASP A 203 -0.03 15.37 8.37
C ASP A 203 0.86 14.10 8.38
N ASN A 204 1.47 13.80 9.54
CA ASN A 204 2.33 12.63 9.72
C ASN A 204 2.31 12.05 11.16
N ASP A 205 1.42 12.54 12.03
CA ASP A 205 1.17 11.97 13.37
C ASP A 205 0.32 10.69 13.25
N SER A 206 0.98 9.63 12.77
CA SER A 206 0.42 8.34 12.36
C SER A 206 1.46 7.22 12.52
N GLY A 207 1.07 5.96 12.28
CA GLY A 207 2.00 4.86 12.05
C GLY A 207 2.88 5.08 10.82
N GLY A 208 3.86 4.20 10.61
CA GLY A 208 4.90 4.42 9.62
C GLY A 208 4.59 3.85 8.24
N PHE A 209 4.85 4.63 7.18
CA PHE A 209 4.95 4.13 5.81
C PHE A 209 6.16 4.74 5.10
N HIS A 210 6.71 3.95 4.18
CA HIS A 210 7.40 4.48 3.01
C HIS A 210 6.42 4.52 1.85
N MET A 211 6.46 5.59 1.08
CA MET A 211 5.68 5.74 -0.13
C MET A 211 6.54 6.31 -1.25
N ALA A 212 6.48 5.66 -2.40
CA ALA A 212 7.08 6.13 -3.63
C ALA A 212 6.03 6.78 -4.54
N PHE A 213 6.36 7.95 -5.07
CA PHE A 213 5.51 8.69 -6.00
C PHE A 213 6.28 9.08 -7.25
N ALA A 214 5.60 9.00 -8.40
CA ALA A 214 6.05 9.57 -9.66
C ALA A 214 4.81 10.10 -10.40
N GLN A 215 4.98 11.03 -11.33
CA GLN A 215 3.84 11.63 -12.04
C GLN A 215 4.12 11.82 -13.52
N ALA A 216 3.11 11.58 -14.34
CA ALA A 216 3.12 11.97 -15.75
C ALA A 216 3.58 13.43 -15.95
N GLY A 217 4.52 13.65 -16.87
CA GLY A 217 5.09 14.98 -17.11
C GLY A 217 6.12 15.47 -16.08
N ASP A 218 6.39 14.73 -15.01
CA ASP A 218 7.42 15.03 -14.02
C ASP A 218 8.49 13.93 -14.00
N ALA A 219 9.77 14.32 -14.09
CA ALA A 219 10.88 13.37 -14.12
C ALA A 219 11.26 12.85 -12.72
N ARG A 220 10.75 13.49 -11.66
CA ARG A 220 11.09 13.13 -10.28
C ARG A 220 10.41 11.83 -9.87
N ILE A 221 11.12 11.06 -9.06
CA ILE A 221 10.55 10.06 -8.17
C ILE A 221 10.75 10.58 -6.75
N LEU A 222 9.67 10.71 -5.98
CA LEU A 222 9.74 11.03 -4.56
C LEU A 222 9.71 9.75 -3.73
N SER A 223 10.64 9.63 -2.79
CA SER A 223 10.59 8.69 -1.67
C SER A 223 10.20 9.43 -0.41
N VAL A 224 9.07 9.04 0.16
CA VAL A 224 8.48 9.67 1.34
C VAL A 224 8.47 8.64 2.46
N GLU A 225 9.27 8.85 3.51
CA GLU A 225 9.14 8.09 4.75
C GLU A 225 8.51 8.99 5.82
N TYR A 226 7.46 8.53 6.47
CA TYR A 226 6.75 9.31 7.48
C TYR A 226 6.23 8.45 8.62
N GLY A 227 5.87 9.10 9.72
CA GLY A 227 5.20 8.53 10.87
C GLY A 227 5.74 9.08 12.18
N GLY A 228 5.00 8.88 13.27
CA GLY A 228 5.38 9.38 14.61
C GLY A 228 5.49 10.91 14.71
N GLY A 229 4.85 11.66 13.81
CA GLY A 229 4.96 13.12 13.76
C GLY A 229 6.19 13.64 13.01
N ALA A 230 6.95 12.76 12.37
CA ALA A 230 8.12 13.10 11.57
C ALA A 230 7.94 12.67 10.11
N GLY A 231 8.68 13.33 9.21
CA GLY A 231 8.69 13.04 7.78
C GLY A 231 10.06 13.29 7.16
N SER A 232 10.37 12.52 6.13
CA SER A 232 11.57 12.63 5.31
C SER A 232 11.19 12.42 3.85
N ILE A 233 11.37 13.44 3.03
CA ILE A 233 11.02 13.42 1.61
C ILE A 233 12.32 13.60 0.82
N ARG A 234 12.62 12.66 -0.08
CA ARG A 234 13.81 12.69 -0.93
C ARG A 234 13.43 12.48 -2.39
N GLU A 235 14.06 13.25 -3.27
CA GLU A 235 14.10 12.89 -4.68
C GLU A 235 15.09 11.74 -4.89
N ILE A 236 14.69 10.78 -5.70
CA ILE A 236 15.47 9.60 -6.03
C ILE A 236 16.21 9.87 -7.34
N THR A 237 17.53 10.03 -7.23
CA THR A 237 18.41 10.33 -8.38
C THR A 237 19.25 9.15 -8.84
N GLU A 238 19.32 8.08 -8.03
CA GLU A 238 19.99 6.82 -8.35
C GLU A 238 19.03 5.63 -8.14
N PRO A 239 19.22 4.47 -8.82
CA PRO A 239 18.40 3.28 -8.60
C PRO A 239 18.40 2.80 -7.15
N GLN A 240 17.23 2.49 -6.58
CA GLN A 240 17.08 2.08 -5.18
C GLN A 240 16.02 0.99 -5.02
N VAL A 241 16.10 0.27 -3.90
CA VAL A 241 15.05 -0.62 -3.43
C VAL A 241 14.58 -0.14 -2.07
N HIS A 242 13.30 -0.32 -1.77
CA HIS A 242 12.74 -0.14 -0.44
C HIS A 242 11.95 -1.38 -0.03
N ALA A 243 12.31 -1.98 1.11
CA ALA A 243 11.55 -3.05 1.76
C ALA A 243 10.61 -2.44 2.82
N ASN A 244 10.58 -2.95 4.05
CA ASN A 244 9.62 -2.56 5.09
C ASN A 244 10.25 -1.96 6.37
N HIS A 245 11.25 -1.11 6.21
CA HIS A 245 11.85 -0.33 7.30
C HIS A 245 12.34 1.01 6.78
N ALA A 246 12.44 2.00 7.66
CA ALA A 246 12.93 3.32 7.32
C ALA A 246 14.42 3.27 6.97
N LEU A 247 14.79 3.93 5.87
CA LEU A 247 16.16 4.12 5.40
C LEU A 247 16.62 5.58 5.59
N HIS A 248 15.70 6.53 5.56
CA HIS A 248 16.03 7.96 5.59
C HIS A 248 15.17 8.85 6.51
N LEU A 249 14.19 8.28 7.19
CA LEU A 249 13.53 8.90 8.32
C LEU A 249 14.48 8.89 9.51
N ALA A 250 14.69 10.05 10.12
CA ALA A 250 15.57 10.21 11.27
C ALA A 250 14.94 9.56 12.50
N LEU A 251 15.16 8.25 12.65
CA LEU A 251 14.74 7.46 13.79
C LEU A 251 15.95 7.22 14.70
N GLY A 252 15.75 7.32 16.02
CA GLY A 252 16.73 6.81 16.98
C GLY A 252 16.90 5.28 16.85
N PRO A 253 17.92 4.67 17.47
CA PRO A 253 18.18 3.22 17.38
C PRO A 253 16.99 2.33 17.75
N GLU A 254 16.13 2.83 18.64
CA GLU A 254 14.93 2.14 19.12
C GLU A 254 13.64 2.63 18.46
N GLY A 255 13.72 3.44 17.39
CA GLY A 255 12.56 4.07 16.76
C GLY A 255 11.75 3.14 15.84
N GLN A 256 12.30 1.99 15.46
CA GLN A 256 11.63 1.01 14.60
C GLN A 256 12.01 -0.44 14.94
N SER A 257 11.16 -1.37 14.52
CA SER A 257 11.47 -2.80 14.45
C SER A 257 11.75 -3.19 13.00
N VAL A 258 12.95 -3.69 12.72
CA VAL A 258 13.30 -4.25 11.40
C VAL A 258 13.14 -5.77 11.47
N THR A 259 12.22 -6.33 10.67
CA THR A 259 12.08 -7.79 10.59
C THR A 259 13.24 -8.39 9.78
N ARG A 260 13.57 -9.67 10.05
CA ARG A 260 14.58 -10.39 9.28
C ARG A 260 14.24 -10.39 7.79
N SER A 261 13.00 -10.67 7.43
CA SER A 261 12.52 -10.61 6.04
C SER A 261 12.78 -9.26 5.38
N SER A 262 12.47 -8.17 6.08
CA SER A 262 12.69 -6.84 5.51
C SER A 262 14.17 -6.55 5.31
N ALA A 263 15.04 -6.95 6.24
CA ALA A 263 16.48 -6.77 6.10
C ALA A 263 17.05 -7.61 4.95
N ASP A 264 16.65 -8.88 4.85
CA ASP A 264 17.10 -9.81 3.82
C ASP A 264 16.71 -9.33 2.42
N ARG A 265 15.45 -8.93 2.22
CA ARG A 265 14.94 -8.41 0.93
C ARG A 265 15.59 -7.09 0.54
N GLN A 266 15.79 -6.18 1.49
CA GLN A 266 16.50 -4.92 1.26
C GLN A 266 17.94 -5.19 0.79
N ALA A 267 18.68 -6.04 1.52
CA ALA A 267 20.05 -6.39 1.17
C ALA A 267 20.14 -7.06 -0.21
N ARG A 268 19.22 -8.00 -0.50
CA ARG A 268 19.18 -8.69 -1.78
C ARG A 268 18.88 -7.73 -2.93
N GLY A 269 17.86 -6.89 -2.80
CA GLY A 269 17.50 -5.90 -3.82
C GLY A 269 18.64 -4.90 -4.10
N THR A 270 19.26 -4.36 -3.05
CA THR A 270 20.42 -3.48 -3.16
C THR A 270 21.60 -4.16 -3.85
N ALA A 271 21.90 -5.42 -3.52
CA ALA A 271 22.97 -6.18 -4.17
C ALA A 271 22.72 -6.37 -5.66
N ARG A 272 21.48 -6.70 -6.07
CA ARG A 272 21.11 -6.83 -7.49
C ARG A 272 21.28 -5.51 -8.25
N LEU A 273 20.93 -4.39 -7.63
CA LEU A 273 21.18 -3.07 -8.22
C LEU A 273 22.69 -2.78 -8.35
N ALA A 274 23.50 -3.14 -7.35
CA ALA A 274 24.95 -2.98 -7.39
C ALA A 274 25.61 -3.85 -8.48
N GLU A 275 25.05 -5.03 -8.75
CA GLU A 275 25.43 -5.92 -9.88
C GLU A 275 25.04 -5.36 -11.26
N GLY A 276 24.38 -4.20 -11.32
CA GLY A 276 23.98 -3.55 -12.57
C GLY A 276 22.63 -4.03 -13.12
N VAL A 277 21.84 -4.78 -12.36
CA VAL A 277 20.49 -5.20 -12.78
C VAL A 277 19.59 -3.97 -12.85
N ARG A 278 18.96 -3.73 -14.00
CA ARG A 278 18.03 -2.61 -14.24
C ARG A 278 16.66 -3.06 -14.73
N ASP A 279 16.45 -4.37 -14.89
CA ASP A 279 15.11 -4.91 -15.04
C ASP A 279 14.47 -5.04 -13.65
N PRO A 280 13.46 -4.22 -13.31
CA PRO A 280 12.85 -4.26 -11.99
C PRO A 280 12.13 -5.59 -11.72
N LEU A 281 11.60 -6.26 -12.76
CA LEU A 281 10.92 -7.55 -12.58
C LEU A 281 11.93 -8.66 -12.28
N ALA A 282 13.15 -8.59 -12.81
CA ALA A 282 14.23 -9.51 -12.44
C ALA A 282 14.66 -9.38 -10.97
N ILE A 283 14.46 -8.20 -10.36
CA ILE A 283 14.71 -7.98 -8.93
C ILE A 283 13.50 -8.45 -8.10
N LEU A 284 12.29 -8.03 -8.47
CA LEU A 284 11.07 -8.36 -7.73
C LEU A 284 10.69 -9.84 -7.80
N ARG A 285 11.13 -10.55 -8.84
CA ARG A 285 10.93 -12.01 -8.96
C ARG A 285 12.10 -12.84 -8.44
N ASP A 286 13.06 -12.21 -7.76
CA ASP A 286 14.21 -12.91 -7.21
C ASP A 286 13.80 -13.79 -6.01
N GLY A 287 13.67 -15.09 -6.27
CA GLY A 287 13.43 -16.14 -5.29
C GLY A 287 14.70 -16.74 -4.69
N LYS A 288 15.88 -16.12 -4.90
CA LYS A 288 17.19 -16.65 -4.48
C LYS A 288 17.79 -15.81 -3.35
N GLY A 289 18.77 -16.41 -2.67
CA GLY A 289 19.56 -15.76 -1.62
C GLY A 289 19.66 -16.61 -0.35
N PRO A 290 20.51 -16.21 0.60
CA PRO A 290 20.67 -16.93 1.88
C PRO A 290 19.58 -16.60 2.92
N GLY A 291 18.77 -15.56 2.67
CA GLY A 291 17.70 -15.09 3.55
C GLY A 291 16.31 -15.28 2.93
N LEU A 292 15.29 -14.66 3.53
CA LEU A 292 13.95 -14.67 2.97
C LEU A 292 13.91 -13.93 1.61
N PRO A 293 13.32 -14.53 0.57
CA PRO A 293 13.43 -14.03 -0.81
C PRO A 293 12.59 -12.77 -1.03
N VAL A 294 12.93 -12.00 -2.08
CA VAL A 294 12.12 -10.85 -2.52
C VAL A 294 10.77 -11.33 -3.08
N PHE A 295 10.78 -12.44 -3.82
CA PHE A 295 9.56 -13.05 -4.34
C PHE A 295 9.06 -14.15 -3.39
N ARG A 296 8.02 -13.84 -2.61
CA ARG A 296 7.51 -14.70 -1.54
C ARG A 296 6.38 -15.59 -2.06
N THR A 297 6.65 -16.89 -2.22
CA THR A 297 5.63 -17.86 -2.70
C THR A 297 5.67 -19.19 -1.94
N ALA A 298 6.51 -19.30 -0.91
CA ALA A 298 6.64 -20.52 -0.13
C ALA A 298 5.33 -20.76 0.67
N PRO A 299 4.75 -21.97 0.63
CA PRO A 299 3.58 -22.31 1.45
C PRO A 299 3.86 -22.29 2.95
N ASP A 300 5.12 -22.50 3.35
CA ASP A 300 5.63 -22.52 4.71
C ASP A 300 6.40 -21.23 5.05
N ASP A 301 6.04 -20.11 4.41
CA ASP A 301 6.65 -18.82 4.69
C ASP A 301 6.53 -18.47 6.18
N PRO A 302 7.64 -18.19 6.88
CA PRO A 302 7.64 -18.02 8.34
C PRO A 302 6.94 -16.75 8.83
N ASP A 303 6.68 -15.79 7.94
CA ASP A 303 5.92 -14.58 8.27
C ASP A 303 4.43 -14.72 7.92
N ASP A 304 3.99 -15.86 7.37
CA ASP A 304 2.65 -16.08 6.83
C ASP A 304 2.27 -14.98 5.81
N GLU A 305 3.21 -14.66 4.92
CA GLU A 305 3.09 -13.63 3.88
C GLU A 305 3.48 -14.21 2.51
N ASN A 306 2.75 -13.82 1.47
CA ASN A 306 2.96 -14.28 0.10
C ASN A 306 2.74 -13.12 -0.87
N THR A 307 3.59 -13.00 -1.91
CA THR A 307 3.44 -11.99 -2.97
C THR A 307 2.12 -12.23 -3.71
N LEU A 308 1.15 -11.35 -3.52
CA LEU A 308 -0.18 -11.44 -4.12
C LEU A 308 -0.22 -10.81 -5.52
N ALA A 309 0.56 -9.74 -5.72
CA ALA A 309 0.66 -9.06 -7.00
C ALA A 309 2.01 -8.36 -7.20
N THR A 310 2.41 -8.24 -8.47
CA THR A 310 3.53 -7.40 -8.89
C THR A 310 3.03 -6.32 -9.84
N ALA A 311 3.22 -5.05 -9.47
CA ALA A 311 2.91 -3.90 -10.30
C ALA A 311 4.17 -3.29 -10.94
N LEU A 312 4.02 -2.76 -12.13
CA LEU A 312 5.06 -2.03 -12.87
C LEU A 312 4.45 -0.78 -13.48
N PHE A 313 5.01 0.38 -13.15
CA PHE A 313 4.62 1.68 -13.66
C PHE A 313 5.80 2.32 -14.38
N ARG A 314 5.59 2.79 -15.61
CA ARG A 314 6.58 3.50 -16.42
C ARG A 314 6.02 4.86 -16.79
N VAL A 315 6.61 5.91 -16.25
CA VAL A 315 6.29 7.29 -16.62
C VAL A 315 6.97 7.60 -17.95
N ARG A 316 6.18 7.91 -18.99
CA ARG A 316 6.67 8.14 -20.36
C ARG A 316 5.88 9.23 -21.06
N GLY A 317 6.56 10.33 -21.39
CA GLY A 317 5.92 11.51 -21.95
C GLY A 317 4.94 12.11 -20.96
N GLY A 318 3.75 12.49 -21.43
CA GLY A 318 2.64 13.00 -20.61
C GLY A 318 1.77 11.91 -19.97
N GLY A 319 2.25 10.67 -19.84
CA GLY A 319 1.42 9.56 -19.33
C GLY A 319 2.19 8.49 -18.54
N VAL A 320 1.43 7.54 -18.01
CA VAL A 320 1.91 6.39 -17.23
C VAL A 320 1.41 5.10 -17.88
N ASP A 321 2.35 4.28 -18.37
CA ASP A 321 2.07 2.89 -18.74
C ASP A 321 2.13 2.05 -17.46
N TRP A 322 1.13 1.20 -17.23
CA TRP A 322 1.08 0.35 -16.05
C TRP A 322 0.68 -1.09 -16.37
N GLU A 323 1.22 -2.03 -15.60
CA GLU A 323 0.96 -3.46 -15.68
C GLU A 323 0.88 -4.05 -14.29
N VAL A 324 -0.02 -5.02 -14.10
CA VAL A 324 -0.16 -5.81 -12.87
C VAL A 324 -0.17 -7.29 -13.24
N ARG A 325 0.62 -8.06 -12.48
CA ARG A 325 0.71 -9.52 -12.57
C ARG A 325 0.17 -10.10 -11.28
N ALA A 326 -0.69 -11.12 -11.38
CA ALA A 326 -1.14 -11.88 -10.21
C ALA A 326 -0.01 -12.77 -9.66
N GLN A 327 -0.18 -13.27 -8.44
CA GLN A 327 0.78 -14.16 -7.78
C GLN A 327 1.23 -15.32 -8.68
N GLY A 328 2.55 -15.48 -8.87
CA GLY A 328 3.10 -16.62 -9.61
C GLY A 328 2.97 -16.52 -11.14
N CYS A 329 2.13 -15.64 -11.67
CA CYS A 329 1.94 -15.46 -13.10
C CYS A 329 3.09 -14.66 -13.75
N LEU A 330 3.60 -15.13 -14.89
CA LEU A 330 4.52 -14.37 -15.76
C LEU A 330 3.77 -13.38 -16.64
N ALA A 331 2.56 -13.75 -17.05
CA ALA A 331 1.70 -12.95 -17.89
C ALA A 331 1.15 -11.73 -17.15
N VAL A 332 0.98 -10.63 -17.87
CA VAL A 332 0.26 -9.45 -17.39
C VAL A 332 -1.21 -9.82 -17.24
N ALA A 333 -1.76 -9.66 -16.05
CA ALA A 333 -3.17 -9.88 -15.77
C ALA A 333 -4.00 -8.67 -16.22
N TYR A 334 -3.53 -7.48 -15.89
CA TYR A 334 -4.13 -6.22 -16.31
C TYR A 334 -3.05 -5.19 -16.63
N GLY A 335 -3.36 -4.27 -17.53
CA GLY A 335 -2.51 -3.13 -17.80
C GLY A 335 -3.28 -2.05 -18.54
N GLY A 336 -2.64 -0.91 -18.71
CA GLY A 336 -3.22 0.22 -19.40
C GLY A 336 -2.26 1.40 -19.47
N ARG A 337 -2.76 2.49 -20.03
CA ARG A 337 -2.06 3.77 -20.08
C ARG A 337 -3.00 4.84 -19.53
N VAL A 338 -2.49 5.64 -18.61
CA VAL A 338 -3.15 6.87 -18.17
C VAL A 338 -2.43 8.04 -18.84
N GLU A 339 -3.16 8.84 -19.61
CA GLU A 339 -2.66 10.11 -20.13
C GLU A 339 -3.05 11.20 -19.13
N ALA A 340 -2.09 12.00 -18.66
CA ALA A 340 -2.41 13.18 -17.91
C ALA A 340 -2.92 14.25 -18.88
N THR A 341 -4.15 14.72 -18.65
CA THR A 341 -4.75 15.86 -19.35
C THR A 341 -4.32 17.17 -18.74
#